data_AF-K2F8C8-F1
#
_entry.id   AF-K2F8C8-F1
#
_cell.length_a   1.000
_cell.length_b   1.000
_cell.length_c   1.000
_cell.angle_alpha   90.00
_cell.angle_beta   90.00
_cell.angle_gamma   90.00
#
_symmetry.space_group_name_H-M   'P 1'
#
loop_
_entity.id
_entity.type
_entity.pdbx_description
1 polymer ?
#
loop_
_entity_poly.entity_id
_entity_poly.type
_entity_poly.pdbx_seq_one_letter_code
_entity_poly.pdbx_strand_id
1 'polypeptide(L)'
;MNTIAPAAPSATPIEKIVTDYLQKIPLLSGVDEEALVRLASAVQLISADRGCRVIDKGETGNHLLFLLSGRVQAVDITEDGREIGLSFI
;
A
#
# COMPACT_ATOMS: atom_id res chain seq x y z
N MET A 1 16.74 20.06 17.12
CA MET A 1 16.71 18.63 17.49
C MET A 1 15.26 18.18 17.41
N ASN A 2 14.84 17.59 16.28
CA ASN A 2 13.46 17.14 16.11
C ASN A 2 13.36 15.67 16.51
N THR A 3 12.74 15.42 17.65
CA THR A 3 12.46 14.08 18.19
C THR A 3 11.22 13.51 17.49
N ILE A 4 11.44 12.57 16.57
CA ILE A 4 10.38 11.65 16.10
C ILE A 4 10.18 10.59 17.18
N ALA A 5 9.11 10.72 17.96
CA ALA A 5 8.66 9.69 18.88
C ALA A 5 8.15 8.46 18.09
N PRO A 6 8.47 7.22 18.50
CA PRO A 6 7.89 6.03 17.90
C PRO A 6 6.43 5.93 18.34
N ALA A 7 5.50 6.19 17.42
CA ALA A 7 4.07 6.00 17.66
C ALA A 7 3.70 4.52 17.56
N ALA A 8 3.41 3.88 18.69
CA ALA A 8 2.54 2.71 18.83
C ALA A 8 2.15 2.57 20.32
N PRO A 9 0.97 2.04 20.72
CA PRO A 9 -0.22 1.65 19.97
C PRO A 9 -1.52 2.21 20.58
N SER A 10 -2.29 3.01 19.83
CA SER A 10 -3.71 3.23 20.14
C SER A 10 -4.50 2.46 19.12
N ALA A 11 -5.01 1.29 19.50
CA ALA A 11 -5.86 0.41 18.70
C ALA A 11 -7.01 1.22 18.08
N THR A 12 -6.80 1.74 16.87
CA THR A 12 -7.75 2.65 16.21
C THR A 12 -8.66 1.81 15.32
N PRO A 13 -9.92 2.21 15.08
CA PRO A 13 -10.86 1.43 14.24
C PRO A 13 -10.29 1.03 12.88
N ILE A 14 -9.32 1.82 12.38
CA ILE A 14 -8.65 1.64 11.10
C ILE A 14 -7.80 0.35 11.08
N GLU A 15 -7.13 -0.03 12.17
CA GLU A 15 -6.31 -1.25 12.20
C GLU A 15 -7.16 -2.50 11.99
N LYS A 16 -8.34 -2.59 12.61
CA LYS A 16 -9.27 -3.70 12.39
C LYS A 16 -9.73 -3.78 10.94
N ILE A 17 -10.01 -2.63 10.32
CA ILE A 17 -10.40 -2.55 8.91
C ILE A 17 -9.24 -3.02 8.02
N VAL A 18 -8.03 -2.54 8.27
CA VAL A 18 -6.82 -2.95 7.54
C VAL A 18 -6.58 -4.45 7.69
N THR A 19 -6.66 -5.01 8.90
CA THR A 19 -6.52 -6.46 9.13
C THR A 19 -7.55 -7.26 8.34
N ASP A 20 -8.82 -6.84 8.30
CA ASP A 20 -9.88 -7.49 7.51
C ASP A 20 -9.56 -7.47 6.00
N TYR A 21 -9.04 -6.35 5.49
CA TYR A 21 -8.58 -6.28 4.10
C TYR A 21 -7.33 -7.13 3.83
N LEU A 22 -6.36 -7.16 4.76
CA LEU A 22 -5.18 -8.02 4.66
C LEU A 22 -5.56 -9.50 4.66
N GLN A 23 -6.54 -9.92 5.45
CA GLN A 23 -7.06 -11.30 5.44
C GLN A 23 -7.76 -11.67 4.12
N LYS A 24 -8.38 -10.70 3.44
CA LYS A 24 -9.00 -10.93 2.12
C LYS A 24 -7.99 -11.03 0.98
N ILE A 25 -6.74 -10.62 1.20
CA ILE A 25 -5.69 -10.71 0.20
C ILE A 25 -5.16 -12.15 0.18
N PRO A 26 -5.33 -12.91 -0.91
CA PRO A 26 -4.93 -14.32 -0.96
C PRO A 26 -3.44 -14.54 -0.74
N LEU A 27 -2.60 -13.55 -1.07
CA LEU A 27 -1.15 -13.56 -0.78
C LEU A 27 -0.82 -13.57 0.73
N LEU A 28 -1.71 -13.05 1.58
CA LEU A 28 -1.51 -12.91 3.02
C LEU A 28 -2.35 -13.90 3.84
N SER A 29 -3.16 -14.73 3.19
CA SER A 29 -4.03 -15.70 3.86
C SER A 29 -3.29 -16.78 4.66
N GLY A 30 -1.97 -16.90 4.51
CA GLY A 30 -1.11 -17.82 5.27
C GLY A 30 -0.33 -17.17 6.42
N VAL A 31 -0.57 -15.89 6.71
CA VAL A 31 0.14 -15.15 7.76
C VAL A 31 -0.63 -15.26 9.08
N ASP A 32 0.08 -15.54 10.17
CA ASP A 32 -0.50 -15.61 11.51
C ASP A 32 -1.20 -14.32 11.92
N GLU A 33 -2.22 -14.44 12.77
CA GLU A 33 -3.03 -13.30 13.23
C GLU A 33 -2.19 -12.24 13.98
N GLU A 34 -1.19 -12.64 14.75
CA GLU A 34 -0.22 -11.72 15.38
C GLU A 34 0.62 -10.95 14.35
N ALA A 35 1.04 -11.61 13.27
CA ALA A 35 1.79 -10.98 12.20
C ALA A 35 0.89 -10.05 11.38
N LEU A 36 -0.36 -10.42 11.14
CA LEU A 36 -1.39 -9.55 10.55
C LEU A 36 -1.63 -8.29 11.37
N VAL A 37 -1.71 -8.39 12.70
CA VAL A 37 -1.84 -7.21 13.58
C VAL A 37 -0.61 -6.31 13.50
N ARG A 38 0.60 -6.88 13.50
CA ARG A 38 1.84 -6.10 13.32
C ARG A 38 1.90 -5.43 11.95
N LEU A 39 1.47 -6.13 10.90
CA LEU A 39 1.34 -5.56 9.56
C LEU A 39 0.31 -4.43 9.56
N ALA A 40 -0.85 -4.61 10.18
CA ALA A 40 -1.87 -3.57 10.27
C ALA A 40 -1.37 -2.29 10.97
N SER A 41 -0.53 -2.42 12.01
CA SER A 41 0.10 -1.25 12.64
C SER A 41 1.22 -0.62 11.79
N ALA A 42 1.85 -1.38 10.88
CA ALA A 42 2.91 -0.89 9.98
C ALA A 42 2.37 -0.38 8.64
N VAL A 43 1.15 -0.75 8.27
CA VAL A 43 0.49 -0.32 7.04
C VAL A 43 0.05 1.13 7.17
N GLN A 44 0.27 1.89 6.10
CA GLN A 44 -0.21 3.27 5.99
C GLN A 44 -1.33 3.34 4.95
N LEU A 45 -2.44 3.97 5.31
CA LEU A 45 -3.50 4.31 4.37
C LEU A 45 -3.06 5.54 3.58
N ILE A 46 -2.93 5.38 2.27
CA ILE A 46 -2.58 6.47 1.35
C ILE A 46 -3.77 6.69 0.43
N SER A 47 -4.24 7.93 0.38
CA SER A 47 -5.26 8.36 -0.57
C SER A 47 -4.57 9.11 -1.71
N ALA A 48 -4.76 8.64 -2.93
CA ALA A 48 -4.25 9.31 -4.13
C ALA A 48 -5.42 9.91 -4.92
N ASP A 49 -5.24 11.13 -5.41
CA ASP A 49 -6.21 11.79 -6.28
C ASP A 49 -6.12 11.27 -7.72
N ARG A 50 -7.14 11.55 -8.53
CA ARG A 50 -7.21 11.06 -9.91
C ARG A 50 -6.09 11.69 -10.74
N GLY A 51 -5.22 10.86 -11.30
CA GLY A 51 -4.07 11.30 -12.10
C GLY A 51 -2.79 11.52 -11.29
N CYS A 52 -2.83 11.32 -9.96
CA CYS A 52 -1.60 11.26 -9.17
C CYS A 52 -0.84 9.97 -9.43
N ARG A 53 0.48 10.08 -9.51
CA ARG A 53 1.39 8.95 -9.59
C ARG A 53 1.60 8.39 -8.18
N VAL A 54 1.22 7.13 -7.98
CA VAL A 54 1.31 6.46 -6.67
C VAL A 54 2.68 5.80 -6.48
N ILE A 55 3.25 5.27 -7.56
CA ILE A 55 4.56 4.61 -7.59
C ILE A 55 5.31 5.08 -8.83
N ASP A 56 6.57 5.46 -8.63
CA ASP A 56 7.50 5.80 -9.70
C ASP A 56 8.44 4.62 -10.01
N LYS A 57 8.52 4.25 -11.29
CA LYS A 57 9.48 3.25 -11.77
C LYS A 57 10.90 3.79 -11.58
N GLY A 58 11.68 3.14 -10.73
CA GLY A 58 13.06 3.53 -10.39
C GLY A 58 13.22 4.17 -9.02
N GLU A 59 12.12 4.43 -8.30
CA GLU A 59 12.20 4.70 -6.87
C GLU A 59 12.62 3.42 -6.13
N THR A 60 13.24 3.55 -4.95
CA THR A 60 13.68 2.41 -4.12
C THR A 60 12.44 1.62 -3.69
N GLY A 61 12.04 0.67 -4.52
CA GLY A 61 10.79 -0.08 -4.42
C GLY A 61 10.78 -1.05 -3.25
N ASN A 62 10.57 -0.54 -2.04
CA ASN A 62 10.40 -1.33 -0.84
C ASN A 62 8.96 -1.30 -0.31
N HIS A 63 8.01 -0.76 -1.08
CA HIS A 63 6.62 -0.57 -0.66
C HIS A 63 5.68 -1.52 -1.41
N LEU A 64 4.90 -2.29 -0.66
CA LEU A 64 3.80 -3.08 -1.18
C LEU A 64 2.50 -2.31 -0.94
N LEU A 65 1.78 -1.99 -2.02
CA LEU A 65 0.52 -1.26 -1.97
C LEU A 65 -0.63 -2.18 -2.36
N PHE A 66 -1.75 -2.03 -1.65
CA PHE A 66 -2.99 -2.73 -1.94
C PHE A 66 -4.07 -1.72 -2.27
N LEU A 67 -4.76 -1.93 -3.39
CA LEU A 67 -5.88 -1.09 -3.79
C LEU A 67 -7.11 -1.44 -2.95
N LEU A 68 -7.49 -0.55 -2.03
CA LEU A 68 -8.70 -0.71 -1.21
C LEU A 68 -9.97 -0.33 -1.99
N SER A 69 -9.88 0.70 -2.84
CA SER A 69 -11.01 1.23 -3.59
C SER A 69 -10.52 2.09 -4.75
N GLY A 70 -11.23 2.04 -5.87
CA GLY A 70 -10.90 2.79 -7.09
C GLY A 70 -10.37 1.89 -8.20
N ARG A 71 -9.56 2.47 -9.08
CA ARG A 71 -8.83 1.76 -10.14
C ARG A 71 -7.44 2.36 -10.25
N VAL A 72 -6.43 1.52 -10.39
CA VAL A 72 -5.08 1.98 -10.71
C VAL A 72 -4.62 1.35 -12.02
N GLN A 73 -3.88 2.14 -12.79
CA GLN A 73 -3.26 1.68 -14.02
C GLN A 73 -1.75 1.66 -13.82
N ALA A 74 -1.17 0.48 -13.93
CA ALA A 74 0.28 0.35 -14.03
C ALA A 74 0.67 0.80 -15.45
N VAL A 75 1.48 1.86 -15.52
CA VAL A 75 2.04 2.37 -16.78
C VAL A 75 3.56 2.30 -16.75
N ASP A 76 4.14 1.80 -17.83
CA ASP A 76 5.57 1.86 -18.08
C ASP A 76 5.86 2.98 -19.08
N ILE A 77 6.87 3.79 -18.81
CA ILE A 77 7.34 4.79 -19.76
C ILE A 77 8.55 4.19 -20.48
N THR A 78 8.39 3.96 -21.78
CA THR A 78 9.49 3.53 -22.65
C THR A 78 10.48 4.66 -22.90
N GLU A 79 11.70 4.33 -23.32
CA GLU A 79 12.76 5.30 -23.64
C GLU A 79 12.36 6.32 -24.72
N ASP A 80 11.38 5.98 -25.57
CA ASP A 80 10.78 6.86 -26.60
C ASP A 80 9.77 7.88 -26.01
N GLY A 81 9.51 7.82 -24.70
CA GLY A 81 8.51 8.66 -24.02
C GLY A 81 7.06 8.17 -24.18
N ARG A 82 6.85 6.97 -24.74
CA ARG A 82 5.51 6.37 -24.85
C ARG A 82 5.09 5.69 -23.56
N GLU A 83 3.86 5.96 -23.14
CA GLU A 83 3.20 5.32 -22.02
C GLU A 83 2.59 3.98 -22.47
N ILE A 84 3.04 2.88 -21.88
CA ILE A 84 2.51 1.53 -22.10
C ILE A 84 1.71 1.12 -20.86
N GLY A 85 0.42 0.86 -21.01
CA GLY A 85 -0.40 0.25 -19.94
C GLY A 85 -0.01 -1.21 -19.74
N LEU A 86 0.53 -1.55 -18.57
CA LEU A 86 0.94 -2.92 -18.23
C LEU A 86 -0.23 -3.73 -17.66
N SER A 87 -1.01 -3.13 -16.75
CA SER A 87 -2.12 -3.81 -16.07
C SER A 87 -3.08 -2.81 -15.45
N PHE A 88 -4.35 -3.19 -15.39
CA PHE A 88 -5.39 -2.48 -14.67
C PHE A 88 -5.77 -3.31 -13.43
N ILE A 89 -5.84 -2.64 -12.28
CA ILE A 89 -6.22 -3.23 -10.99
C ILE A 89 -7.43 -2.47 -10.47
#